data_AF-Q59JI7-F1
#
_entry.id   AF-Q59JI7-F1
#
_cell.length_a   1.000
_cell.length_b   1.000
_cell.length_c   1.000
_cell.angle_alpha   90.00
_cell.angle_beta   90.00
_cell.angle_gamma   90.00
#
_symmetry.space_group_name_H-M   'P 1'
#
loop_
_entity.id
_entity.type
_entity.pdbx_description
1 polymer ?
#
loop_
_entity_poly.entity_id
_entity_poly.type
_entity_poly.pdbx_seq_one_letter_code
_entity_poly.pdbx_strand_id
1 'polypeptide(L)'
;WNRLRPKLFADNGNSHNASAITEIQAYALGAARVWPGVRTVLDIGGQDTKVISLNSDGKVAKFEMNDRCAAGTGKFLEFMAAALQVPIESFGDFALEADKRIHINSMCTVFAESEATSLMARGERPANIAMGLHQAIVDRTFSMLSRVDGKGPVLFAGGVAK
;
A
#
# COMPACT_ATOMS: atom_id res chain seq x y z
N TRP A 1 10.21 8.60 23.38
CA TRP A 1 9.84 7.78 24.55
C TRP A 1 9.29 8.62 25.72
N ASN A 2 8.31 9.50 25.46
CA ASN A 2 7.27 9.91 26.41
C ASN A 2 6.37 10.94 25.72
N ARG A 3 5.05 10.78 25.89
CA ARG A 3 3.94 11.46 25.19
C ARG A 3 3.58 10.88 23.83
N LEU A 4 2.75 9.85 23.87
CA LEU A 4 1.56 9.68 23.03
C LEU A 4 0.78 8.52 23.68
N ARG A 5 0.03 8.81 24.74
CA ARG A 5 -1.05 7.91 25.17
C ARG A 5 -2.20 8.10 24.18
N PRO A 6 -2.68 7.07 23.47
CA PRO A 6 -3.83 7.20 22.58
C PRO A 6 -5.06 7.60 23.42
N LYS A 7 -5.56 8.81 23.19
CA LYS A 7 -6.81 9.32 23.79
C LYS A 7 -8.02 8.71 23.06
N LEU A 8 -8.23 7.41 23.18
CA LEU A 8 -9.45 6.74 22.72
C LEU A 8 -10.14 5.89 23.81
N PHE A 9 -9.65 5.97 25.06
CA PHE A 9 -10.24 5.33 26.23
C PHE A 9 -10.23 6.28 27.43
N ALA A 10 -11.07 7.31 27.41
CA ALA A 10 -11.46 8.10 28.57
C ALA A 10 -12.83 8.69 28.21
N ASP A 11 -13.94 8.50 28.91
CA ASP A 11 -14.21 8.10 30.28
C ASP A 11 -15.51 7.28 30.28
N ASN A 12 -15.57 6.19 31.07
CA ASN A 12 -16.77 5.75 31.78
C ASN A 12 -16.48 4.41 32.49
N GLY A 13 -16.16 4.50 33.79
CA GLY A 13 -16.75 3.68 34.85
C GLY A 13 -16.66 2.14 34.83
N ASN A 14 -16.04 1.50 33.85
CA ASN A 14 -15.72 0.07 33.87
C ASN A 14 -14.36 -0.12 33.22
N SER A 15 -13.37 -0.52 34.02
CA SER A 15 -12.03 -0.91 33.57
C SER A 15 -12.10 -2.23 32.81
N HIS A 16 -12.63 -2.20 31.59
CA HIS A 16 -12.38 -3.25 30.62
C HIS A 16 -10.87 -3.25 30.35
N ASN A 17 -10.21 -4.36 30.70
CA ASN A 17 -8.77 -4.55 30.54
C ASN A 17 -8.46 -4.71 29.04
N ALA A 18 -8.50 -3.60 28.29
CA ALA A 18 -8.20 -3.57 26.87
C ALA A 18 -6.70 -3.41 26.68
N SER A 19 -6.07 -4.43 26.10
CA SER A 19 -4.65 -4.38 25.70
C SER A 19 -4.54 -3.78 24.30
N ALA A 20 -3.72 -2.75 24.15
CA ALA A 20 -3.38 -2.20 22.84
C ALA A 20 -2.37 -3.13 22.13
N ILE A 21 -2.67 -3.51 20.89
CA ILE A 21 -1.78 -4.27 20.01
C ILE A 21 -1.33 -3.40 18.84
N THR A 22 -0.21 -3.77 18.20
CA THR A 22 0.24 -3.06 17.00
C THR A 22 -0.68 -3.37 15.82
N GLU A 23 -0.74 -2.47 14.84
CA GLU A 23 -1.49 -2.71 13.59
C GLU A 23 -0.98 -3.96 12.85
N ILE A 24 0.34 -4.23 12.90
CA ILE A 24 0.94 -5.45 12.34
C ILE A 24 0.36 -6.71 13.00
N GLN A 25 0.23 -6.70 14.34
CA GLN A 25 -0.38 -7.81 15.08
C GLN A 25 -1.88 -7.90 14.78
N ALA A 26 -2.58 -6.78 14.71
CA ALA A 26 -4.01 -6.75 14.39
C ALA A 26 -4.28 -7.34 12.99
N TYR A 27 -3.51 -6.95 11.97
CA TYR A 27 -3.60 -7.52 10.63
C TYR A 27 -3.28 -9.00 10.60
N ALA A 28 -2.21 -9.46 11.27
CA ALA A 28 -1.86 -10.87 11.32
C ALA A 28 -2.98 -11.73 11.95
N LEU A 29 -3.51 -11.28 13.10
CA LEU A 29 -4.59 -11.98 13.79
C LEU A 29 -5.87 -11.99 12.96
N GLY A 30 -6.25 -10.86 12.37
CA GLY A 30 -7.44 -10.76 11.52
C GLY A 30 -7.32 -11.63 10.26
N ALA A 31 -6.17 -11.54 9.57
CA ALA A 31 -5.89 -12.31 8.37
C ALA A 31 -5.94 -13.82 8.65
N ALA A 32 -5.23 -14.29 9.68
CA ALA A 32 -5.23 -15.71 10.04
C ALA A 32 -6.61 -16.23 10.45
N ARG A 33 -7.44 -15.37 11.06
CA ARG A 33 -8.79 -15.72 11.50
C ARG A 33 -9.81 -15.80 10.37
N VAL A 34 -9.73 -14.89 9.41
CA VAL A 34 -10.71 -14.77 8.32
C VAL A 34 -10.28 -15.57 7.07
N TRP A 35 -8.97 -15.70 6.81
CA TRP A 35 -8.38 -16.52 5.76
C TRP A 35 -7.41 -17.56 6.34
N PRO A 36 -7.89 -18.70 6.87
CA PRO A 36 -7.03 -19.77 7.36
C PRO A 36 -6.01 -20.21 6.31
N GLY A 37 -4.74 -20.30 6.72
CA GLY A 37 -3.63 -20.70 5.83
C GLY A 37 -2.98 -19.54 5.07
N VAL A 38 -3.45 -18.30 5.21
CA VAL A 38 -2.75 -17.11 4.68
C VAL A 38 -1.31 -17.07 5.18
N ARG A 39 -0.37 -16.80 4.27
CA ARG A 39 1.07 -16.82 4.56
C ARG A 39 1.71 -15.45 4.47
N THR A 40 1.05 -14.47 3.87
CA THR A 40 1.55 -13.11 3.80
C THR A 40 0.40 -12.12 3.72
N VAL A 41 0.53 -10.98 4.39
CA VAL A 41 -0.34 -9.80 4.23
C VAL A 41 0.48 -8.71 3.54
N LEU A 42 -0.04 -8.18 2.43
CA LEU A 42 0.39 -6.94 1.82
C LEU A 42 -0.68 -5.90 2.14
N ASP A 43 -0.34 -4.87 2.89
CA ASP A 43 -1.22 -3.76 3.25
C ASP A 43 -0.66 -2.49 2.61
N ILE A 44 -1.40 -1.89 1.66
CA ILE A 44 -1.03 -0.60 1.10
C ILE A 44 -2.07 0.42 1.57
N GLY A 45 -1.69 1.20 2.57
CA GLY A 45 -2.48 2.29 3.12
C GLY A 45 -2.27 3.60 2.37
N GLY A 46 -2.85 4.68 2.90
CA GLY A 46 -2.66 6.02 2.35
C GLY A 46 -1.23 6.54 2.53
N GLN A 47 -0.62 6.32 3.70
CA GLN A 47 0.66 6.93 4.08
C GLN A 47 1.80 5.93 4.24
N ASP A 48 1.49 4.64 4.33
CA ASP A 48 2.47 3.59 4.49
C ASP A 48 2.11 2.33 3.70
N THR A 49 3.11 1.47 3.55
CA THR A 49 2.98 0.13 2.99
C THR A 49 3.59 -0.86 3.96
N LYS A 50 2.91 -1.97 4.21
CA LYS A 50 3.38 -3.04 5.09
C LYS A 50 3.35 -4.37 4.35
N VAL A 51 4.38 -5.18 4.57
CA VAL A 51 4.38 -6.59 4.18
C VAL A 51 4.68 -7.43 5.41
N ILE A 52 3.82 -8.38 5.70
CA ILE A 52 3.86 -9.19 6.93
C ILE A 52 3.82 -10.65 6.52
N SER A 53 4.91 -11.39 6.69
CA SER A 53 4.91 -12.85 6.50
C SER A 53 4.47 -13.56 7.78
N LEU A 54 3.70 -14.63 7.60
CA LEU A 54 3.09 -15.40 8.68
C LEU A 54 3.63 -16.82 8.70
N ASN A 55 3.85 -17.34 9.91
CA ASN A 55 4.20 -18.75 10.11
C ASN A 55 2.96 -19.66 9.97
N SER A 56 3.14 -20.98 10.13
CA SER A 56 2.07 -21.97 10.04
C SER A 56 0.92 -21.75 11.04
N ASP A 57 1.21 -21.08 12.16
CA ASP A 57 0.24 -20.80 13.23
C ASP A 57 -0.46 -19.45 13.04
N GLY A 58 -0.24 -18.78 11.90
CA GLY A 58 -0.81 -17.47 11.61
C GLY A 58 -0.19 -16.31 12.41
N LYS A 59 0.96 -16.53 13.05
CA LYS A 59 1.69 -15.48 13.80
C LYS A 59 2.69 -14.77 12.88
N VAL A 60 2.97 -13.51 13.21
CA VAL A 60 3.99 -12.70 12.52
C VAL A 60 5.34 -13.40 12.60
N ALA A 61 5.91 -13.74 11.44
CA ALA A 61 7.25 -14.29 11.31
C ALA A 61 8.27 -13.18 11.02
N LYS A 62 7.96 -12.34 10.02
CA LYS A 62 8.77 -11.19 9.64
C LYS A 62 7.86 -10.11 9.07
N PHE A 63 8.27 -8.85 9.18
CA PHE A 63 7.57 -7.77 8.53
C PHE A 63 8.55 -6.72 8.00
N GLU A 64 8.08 -5.96 7.02
CA GLU A 64 8.72 -4.76 6.50
C GLU A 64 7.66 -3.68 6.34
N MET A 65 8.04 -2.44 6.60
CA MET A 65 7.17 -1.28 6.44
C MET A 65 7.93 -0.14 5.78
N ASN A 66 7.23 0.60 4.91
CA ASN A 66 7.65 1.88 4.40
C ASN A 66 6.68 2.96 4.88
N ASP A 67 7.11 3.81 5.81
CA ASP A 67 6.31 4.87 6.45
C ASP A 67 6.88 6.29 6.25
N ARG A 68 8.05 6.41 5.62
CA ARG A 68 8.75 7.71 5.45
C ARG A 68 8.54 8.34 4.07
N CYS A 69 8.03 7.57 3.11
CA CYS A 69 7.95 7.99 1.73
C CYS A 69 6.60 7.63 1.15
N ALA A 70 5.95 8.61 0.50
CA ALA A 70 4.70 8.40 -0.23
C ALA A 70 4.85 7.41 -1.39
N ALA A 71 6.06 7.19 -1.89
CA ALA A 71 6.33 6.19 -2.93
C ALA A 71 5.81 4.81 -2.53
N GLY A 72 4.90 4.26 -3.33
CA GLY A 72 4.29 2.95 -3.08
C GLY A 72 3.05 2.97 -2.17
N THR A 73 2.53 4.14 -1.81
CA THR A 73 1.32 4.28 -0.96
C THR A 73 0.15 4.86 -1.76
N GLY A 74 -1.05 4.87 -1.17
CA GLY A 74 -2.22 5.53 -1.75
C GLY A 74 -1.99 7.02 -2.01
N LYS A 75 -1.19 7.69 -1.18
CA LYS A 75 -0.87 9.11 -1.38
C LYS A 75 -0.12 9.37 -2.69
N PHE A 76 0.74 8.45 -3.11
CA PHE A 76 1.36 8.54 -4.44
C PHE A 76 0.31 8.45 -5.54
N LEU A 77 -0.60 7.47 -5.47
CA LEU A 77 -1.68 7.34 -6.46
C LEU A 77 -2.59 8.57 -6.50
N GLU A 78 -2.92 9.16 -5.35
CA GLU A 78 -3.69 10.42 -5.29
C GLU A 78 -3.01 11.54 -6.08
N PHE A 79 -1.70 11.75 -5.87
CA PHE A 79 -0.97 12.79 -6.59
C PHE A 79 -0.91 12.51 -8.09
N MET A 80 -0.67 11.26 -8.47
CA MET A 80 -0.60 10.89 -9.88
C MET A 80 -1.95 11.00 -10.59
N ALA A 81 -3.03 10.56 -9.95
CA ALA A 81 -4.38 10.69 -10.47
C ALA A 81 -4.74 12.17 -10.69
N ALA A 82 -4.40 13.03 -9.73
CA ALA A 82 -4.58 14.49 -9.85
C ALA A 82 -3.76 15.08 -11.01
N ALA A 83 -2.50 14.67 -11.18
CA ALA A 83 -1.65 15.12 -12.28
C ALA A 83 -2.21 14.73 -13.65
N LEU A 84 -2.82 13.55 -13.77
CA LEU A 84 -3.48 13.08 -14.99
C LEU A 84 -4.94 13.56 -15.12
N GLN A 85 -5.44 14.34 -14.15
CA GLN A 85 -6.82 14.82 -14.07
C GLN A 85 -7.89 13.71 -14.08
N VAL A 86 -7.59 12.59 -13.44
CA VAL A 86 -8.48 11.43 -13.30
C VAL A 86 -8.92 11.31 -11.84
N PRO A 87 -10.21 11.09 -11.54
CA PRO A 87 -10.65 10.76 -10.18
C PRO A 87 -9.96 9.51 -9.65
N ILE A 88 -9.47 9.55 -8.40
CA ILE A 88 -8.70 8.46 -7.80
C ILE A 88 -9.52 7.14 -7.77
N GLU A 89 -10.83 7.24 -7.59
CA GLU A 89 -11.76 6.10 -7.56
C GLU A 89 -11.85 5.37 -8.90
N SER A 90 -11.55 6.04 -10.01
CA SER A 90 -11.54 5.48 -11.36
C SER A 90 -10.14 5.20 -11.89
N PHE A 91 -9.09 5.51 -11.11
CA PHE A 91 -7.73 5.55 -11.63
C PHE A 91 -7.19 4.16 -12.01
N GLY A 92 -7.60 3.12 -11.27
CA GLY A 92 -7.28 1.73 -11.59
C GLY A 92 -7.91 1.29 -12.91
N ASP A 93 -9.23 1.47 -13.06
CA ASP A 93 -9.96 1.13 -14.29
C ASP A 93 -9.43 1.92 -15.49
N PHE A 94 -9.14 3.20 -15.30
CA PHE A 94 -8.53 4.05 -16.32
C PHE A 94 -7.15 3.52 -16.77
N ALA A 95 -6.33 3.02 -15.84
CA ALA A 95 -5.05 2.42 -16.18
C ALA A 95 -5.21 1.13 -17.02
N LEU A 96 -6.28 0.35 -16.80
CA LEU A 96 -6.55 -0.87 -17.57
C LEU A 96 -6.91 -0.59 -19.03
N GLU A 97 -7.30 0.64 -19.36
CA GLU A 97 -7.50 1.05 -20.76
C GLU A 97 -6.17 1.19 -21.53
N ALA A 98 -5.00 1.06 -20.90
CA ALA A 98 -3.70 1.17 -21.56
C ALA A 98 -3.54 0.16 -22.70
N ASP A 99 -3.00 0.62 -23.84
CA ASP A 99 -2.68 -0.19 -25.02
C ASP A 99 -1.17 -0.37 -25.22
N LYS A 100 -0.38 0.32 -24.41
CA LYS A 100 1.07 0.30 -24.49
C LYS A 100 1.67 0.35 -23.10
N ARG A 101 2.66 -0.50 -22.87
CA ARG A 101 3.49 -0.46 -21.67
C ARG A 101 4.49 0.69 -21.79
N ILE A 102 4.52 1.55 -20.78
CA ILE A 102 5.61 2.51 -20.59
C ILE A 102 6.28 2.25 -19.24
N HIS A 103 7.54 2.63 -19.15
CA HIS A 103 8.30 2.54 -17.91
C HIS A 103 8.40 3.93 -17.28
N ILE A 104 8.03 4.04 -16.01
CA ILE A 104 8.26 5.22 -15.18
C ILE A 104 9.60 5.01 -14.47
N ASN A 105 10.54 5.91 -14.71
CA ASN A 105 11.92 5.77 -14.23
C ASN A 105 12.06 6.12 -12.75
N SER A 106 11.18 6.98 -12.21
CA SER A 106 11.27 7.43 -10.82
C SER A 106 10.08 7.03 -9.97
N MET A 107 10.36 6.47 -8.80
CA MET A 107 9.37 6.25 -7.74
C MET A 107 9.24 7.42 -6.76
N CYS A 108 10.15 8.39 -6.79
CA CYS A 108 10.01 9.59 -5.98
C CYS A 108 8.79 10.36 -6.50
N THR A 109 7.78 10.58 -5.66
CA THR A 109 6.50 11.18 -6.06
C THR A 109 6.67 12.46 -6.88
N VAL A 110 7.57 13.35 -6.46
CA VAL A 110 7.84 14.64 -7.14
C VAL A 110 8.41 14.43 -8.56
N PHE A 111 9.32 13.47 -8.71
CA PHE A 111 9.92 13.16 -10.01
C PHE A 111 8.97 12.35 -10.90
N ALA A 112 8.19 11.44 -10.33
CA ALA A 112 7.17 10.68 -11.04
C ALA A 112 6.09 11.62 -11.63
N GLU A 113 5.67 12.63 -10.87
CA GLU A 113 4.73 13.65 -11.35
C GLU A 113 5.31 14.46 -12.52
N SER A 114 6.57 14.87 -12.40
CA SER A 114 7.28 15.60 -13.44
C SER A 114 7.44 14.77 -14.72
N GLU A 115 7.76 13.48 -14.56
CA GLU A 115 7.87 12.51 -15.65
C GLU A 115 6.51 12.27 -16.33
N ALA A 116 5.43 12.06 -15.57
CA ALA A 116 4.08 11.91 -16.09
C ALA A 116 3.65 13.16 -16.89
N THR A 117 3.90 14.35 -16.36
CA THR A 117 3.62 15.62 -17.04
C THR A 117 4.40 15.75 -18.35
N SER A 118 5.68 15.37 -18.35
CA SER A 118 6.52 15.38 -19.56
C SER A 118 6.01 14.40 -20.63
N LEU A 119 5.59 13.21 -20.22
CA LEU A 119 5.02 12.20 -21.12
C LEU A 119 3.70 12.66 -21.74
N MET A 120 2.82 13.29 -20.95
CA MET A 120 1.59 13.91 -21.47
C MET A 120 1.91 15.01 -22.49
N ALA A 121 2.86 15.90 -22.19
CA ALA A 121 3.26 16.97 -23.11
C ALA A 121 3.84 16.44 -24.44
N ARG A 122 4.37 15.22 -24.45
CA ARG A 122 4.84 14.50 -25.65
C ARG A 122 3.75 13.74 -26.39
N GLY A 123 2.49 13.82 -25.94
CA GLY A 123 1.35 13.15 -26.55
C GLY A 123 1.21 11.67 -26.19
N GLU A 124 1.88 11.18 -25.14
CA GLU A 124 1.61 9.82 -24.64
C GLU A 124 0.20 9.75 -24.05
N ARG A 125 -0.47 8.61 -24.24
CA ARG A 125 -1.84 8.46 -23.76
C ARG A 125 -1.85 8.39 -22.23
N PRO A 126 -2.71 9.16 -21.52
CA PRO A 126 -2.67 9.18 -20.06
C PRO A 126 -2.95 7.82 -19.42
N ALA A 127 -3.76 6.95 -20.04
CA ALA A 127 -3.97 5.58 -19.57
C ALA A 127 -2.68 4.74 -19.56
N ASN A 128 -1.81 4.91 -20.58
CA ASN A 128 -0.51 4.24 -20.63
C ASN A 128 0.39 4.72 -19.48
N ILE A 129 0.35 6.02 -19.17
CA ILE A 129 1.08 6.61 -18.04
C ILE A 129 0.56 6.07 -16.70
N ALA A 130 -0.77 6.04 -16.52
CA ALA A 130 -1.40 5.47 -15.34
C ALA A 130 -0.99 4.00 -15.12
N MET A 131 -0.98 3.17 -16.17
CA MET A 131 -0.50 1.79 -16.10
C MET A 131 0.97 1.70 -15.69
N GLY A 132 1.83 2.56 -16.24
CA GLY A 132 3.25 2.63 -15.85
C GLY A 132 3.44 2.98 -14.37
N LEU A 133 2.64 3.90 -13.84
CA LEU A 133 2.66 4.30 -12.43
C LEU A 133 2.20 3.18 -11.50
N HIS A 134 1.15 2.44 -11.87
CA HIS A 134 0.70 1.25 -11.12
C HIS A 134 1.78 0.17 -11.11
N GLN A 135 2.42 -0.10 -12.27
CA GLN A 135 3.52 -1.05 -12.35
C GLN A 135 4.67 -0.67 -11.42
N ALA A 136 4.97 0.62 -11.28
CA ALA A 136 6.03 1.09 -10.41
C ALA A 136 5.74 0.82 -8.91
N ILE A 137 4.46 0.86 -8.49
CA ILE A 137 4.04 0.40 -7.16
C ILE A 137 4.19 -1.13 -7.03
N VAL A 138 3.79 -1.88 -8.05
CA VAL A 138 3.92 -3.34 -8.07
C VAL A 138 5.40 -3.75 -7.90
N ASP A 139 6.32 -3.14 -8.64
CA ASP A 139 7.75 -3.48 -8.56
C ASP A 139 8.33 -3.20 -7.16
N ARG A 140 7.91 -2.09 -6.55
CA ARG A 140 8.30 -1.72 -5.19
C ARG A 140 7.77 -2.71 -4.14
N THR A 141 6.49 -3.05 -4.23
CA THR A 141 5.83 -3.98 -3.29
C THR A 141 6.37 -5.39 -3.43
N PHE A 142 6.68 -5.84 -4.66
CA PHE A 142 7.33 -7.12 -4.92
C PHE A 142 8.73 -7.20 -4.30
N SER A 143 9.47 -6.09 -4.32
CA SER A 143 10.76 -5.98 -3.63
C SER A 143 10.62 -6.12 -2.11
N MET A 144 9.58 -5.55 -1.50
CA MET A 144 9.28 -5.70 -0.06
C MET A 144 8.85 -7.14 0.28
N LEU A 145 8.01 -7.75 -0.56
CA LEU A 145 7.61 -9.17 -0.44
C LEU A 145 8.82 -10.10 -0.42
N SER A 146 9.78 -9.86 -1.30
CA SER A 146 10.99 -10.66 -1.39
C SER A 146 11.83 -10.59 -0.12
N ARG A 147 11.96 -9.40 0.48
CA ARG A 147 12.74 -9.18 1.70
C ARG A 147 12.15 -9.86 2.93
N VAL A 148 10.85 -10.13 2.95
CA VAL A 148 10.19 -10.85 4.06
C VAL A 148 10.01 -12.35 3.82
N ASP A 149 10.58 -12.91 2.75
CA ASP A 149 10.32 -14.29 2.29
C ASP A 149 8.81 -14.54 2.14
N GLY A 150 8.12 -13.60 1.48
CA GLY A 150 6.68 -13.62 1.27
C GLY A 150 6.24 -14.87 0.52
N LYS A 151 5.19 -15.53 1.02
CA LYS A 151 4.66 -16.79 0.49
C LYS A 151 3.17 -16.68 0.25
N GLY A 152 2.69 -17.42 -0.75
CA GLY A 152 1.27 -17.60 -0.98
C GLY A 152 0.63 -18.54 0.06
N PRO A 153 -0.67 -18.38 0.34
CA PRO A 153 -1.57 -17.35 -0.17
C PRO A 153 -1.28 -15.96 0.42
N VAL A 154 -1.37 -14.92 -0.43
CA VAL A 154 -1.17 -13.51 -0.05
C VAL A 154 -2.53 -12.85 0.11
N LEU A 155 -2.77 -12.19 1.24
CA LEU A 155 -3.89 -11.27 1.44
C LEU A 155 -3.44 -9.86 1.06
N PHE A 156 -4.10 -9.24 0.08
CA PHE A 156 -3.93 -7.83 -0.24
C PHE A 156 -4.99 -7.00 0.49
N ALA A 157 -4.56 -6.01 1.26
CA ALA A 157 -5.38 -5.19 2.13
C ALA A 157 -4.97 -3.70 2.04
N GLY A 158 -5.67 -2.87 2.82
CA GLY A 158 -5.50 -1.43 2.82
C GLY A 158 -6.42 -0.73 1.80
N GLY A 159 -6.39 0.60 1.80
CA GLY A 159 -7.26 1.40 0.94
C GLY A 159 -6.96 1.22 -0.55
N VAL A 160 -5.71 0.93 -0.90
CA VAL A 160 -5.25 0.74 -2.29
C VAL A 160 -5.63 -0.64 -2.85
N ALA A 161 -6.14 -1.55 -2.03
CA ALA A 161 -6.63 -2.85 -2.49
C ALA A 161 -8.04 -2.79 -3.14
N LYS A 162 -8.62 -1.60 -3.25
CA LYS A 162 -9.94 -1.37 -3.86
C LYS A 162 -9.85 -1.07 -5.35
#